data_AF-W7CLW7-F1
#
_entry.id   AF-W7CLW7-F1
#
_cell.length_a   1.000
_cell.length_b   1.000
_cell.length_c   1.000
_cell.angle_alpha   90.00
_cell.angle_beta   90.00
_cell.angle_gamma   90.00
#
_symmetry.space_group_name_H-M   'P 1'
#
loop_
_entity.id
_entity.type
_entity.pdbx_description
1 polymer ?
#
loop_
_entity_poly.entity_id
_entity_poly.type
_entity_poly.pdbx_seq_one_letter_code
_entity_poly.pdbx_strand_id
1 'polypeptide(L)' 'MAANQQVRLFAGCGIVADSEPQTEWNETALKFQPMLRLLGGAHNDKTSN' A
#
# COMPACT_ATOMS: atom_id res chain seq x y z
N MET A 1 -20.24 -5.23 -20.82
CA MET A 1 -20.16 -5.82 -19.46
C MET A 1 -18.80 -5.47 -18.88
N ALA A 2 -18.70 -4.42 -18.07
CA ALA A 2 -17.44 -4.08 -17.42
C ALA A 2 -17.22 -5.07 -16.26
N ALA A 3 -16.16 -5.88 -16.32
CA ALA A 3 -15.80 -6.78 -15.23
C ALA A 3 -15.38 -5.94 -14.02
N ASN A 4 -15.95 -6.23 -12.84
CA ASN A 4 -15.58 -5.57 -11.59
C ASN A 4 -14.14 -5.94 -11.21
N GLN A 5 -13.17 -5.13 -11.62
CA GLN A 5 -11.73 -5.36 -11.39
C GLN A 5 -11.32 -4.84 -10.01
N GLN A 6 -11.66 -5.61 -8.99
CA GLN A 6 -11.25 -5.33 -7.61
C GLN A 6 -10.16 -6.30 -7.18
N VAL A 7 -9.17 -5.78 -6.45
CA VAL A 7 -8.12 -6.56 -5.81
C VAL A 7 -8.05 -6.17 -4.34
N ARG A 8 -7.76 -7.15 -3.47
CA ARG A 8 -7.57 -6.92 -2.04
C ARG A 8 -6.12 -7.20 -1.69
N LEU A 9 -5.45 -6.21 -1.12
CA LEU A 9 -4.08 -6.32 -0.65
C LEU A 9 -4.08 -6.60 0.86
N PHE A 10 -3.14 -7.43 1.30
CA PHE A 10 -2.86 -7.68 2.71
C PHE A 10 -1.37 -7.45 2.97
N ALA A 11 -1.04 -6.81 4.08
CA ALA A 11 0.32 -6.66 4.58
C ALA A 11 0.28 -6.62 6.10
N GLY A 12 1.40 -6.89 6.74
CA GLY A 12 1.57 -6.82 8.17
C GLY A 12 3.03 -6.75 8.55
N CYS A 13 3.28 -6.70 9.85
CA CYS A 13 4.58 -6.62 10.49
C CYS A 13 4.69 -7.74 11.55
N GLY A 14 5.92 -8.14 11.87
CA GLY A 14 6.17 -9.10 12.94
C GLY A 14 6.37 -8.33 14.24
N ILE A 15 5.63 -8.70 15.29
CA ILE A 15 5.72 -8.02 16.59
C ILE A 15 6.69 -8.79 17.49
N VAL A 16 7.65 -8.07 18.08
CA VAL A 16 8.59 -8.56 19.09
C VAL A 16 8.52 -7.71 20.36
N ALA A 17 9.23 -8.10 21.42
CA ALA A 17 9.14 -7.45 22.74
C ALA A 17 9.50 -5.94 22.70
N ASP A 18 10.44 -5.56 21.84
CA ASP A 18 10.91 -4.18 21.69
C ASP A 18 10.24 -3.46 20.50
N SER A 19 9.14 -4.00 19.96
CA SER A 19 8.41 -3.38 18.85
C SER A 19 7.69 -2.11 19.31
N GLU A 20 7.82 -1.05 18.53
CA GLU A 20 7.12 0.21 18.74
C GLU A 20 5.87 0.29 17.85
N PRO A 21 4.65 0.41 18.40
CA PRO A 21 3.40 0.34 17.63
C PRO A 21 3.36 1.27 16.40
N GLN A 22 3.90 2.48 16.54
CA GLN A 22 3.91 3.46 15.45
C GLN A 22 4.88 3.06 14.32
N THR A 23 6.01 2.45 14.67
CA THR A 23 7.02 1.98 13.70
C THR A 23 6.47 0.81 12.89
N GLU A 24 5.85 -0.15 13.55
CA GLU A 24 5.28 -1.35 12.93
C GLU A 24 4.08 -1.02 12.01
N TRP A 25 3.28 -0.04 12.41
CA TRP A 25 2.23 0.54 11.56
C TRP A 25 2.80 1.16 10.28
N ASN A 26 3.86 1.97 10.42
CA ASN A 26 4.51 2.62 9.29
C ASN A 26 5.16 1.59 8.35
N GLU A 27 5.77 0.53 8.89
CA GLU A 27 6.32 -0.58 8.11
C GLU A 27 5.22 -1.29 7.29
N THR A 28 4.08 -1.56 7.91
CA THR A 28 2.93 -2.19 7.24
C THR A 28 2.45 -1.33 6.06
N ALA A 29 2.37 0.00 6.24
CA ALA A 29 2.01 0.93 5.17
C ALA A 29 3.05 0.94 4.03
N LEU A 30 4.35 0.90 4.36
CA LEU A 30 5.45 0.83 3.39
C LEU A 30 5.37 -0.43 2.52
N LYS A 31 5.00 -1.58 3.11
CA LYS A 31 4.86 -2.86 2.40
C LYS A 31 3.78 -2.84 1.31
N PHE A 32 2.78 -1.96 1.39
CA PHE A 32 1.77 -1.81 0.33
C PHE A 32 2.25 -0.99 -0.87
N GLN A 33 3.24 -0.12 -0.70
CA GLN A 33 3.64 0.84 -1.73
C GLN A 33 4.01 0.20 -3.08
N PRO A 34 4.75 -0.92 -3.16
CA PRO A 34 5.08 -1.55 -4.45
C PRO A 34 3.82 -1.91 -5.24
N MET A 35 2.85 -2.55 -4.59
CA MET A 35 1.60 -2.97 -5.24
C MET A 35 0.70 -1.78 -5.59
N LEU A 36 0.60 -0.78 -4.71
CA LEU A 36 -0.17 0.44 -5.00
C LEU A 36 0.39 1.21 -6.19
N ARG A 37 1.73 1.28 -6.33
CA ARG A 37 2.39 1.90 -7.49
C ARG A 37 2.07 1.15 -8.78
N LEU A 38 2.10 -0.18 -8.76
CA LEU A 38 1.78 -1.03 -9.93
C LEU A 38 0.31 -0.96 -10.34
N LEU A 39 -0.61 -0.85 -9.38
CA LEU A 39 -2.05 -0.75 -9.62
C LEU A 39 -2.51 0.67 -10.03
N GLY A 40 -1.59 1.60 -10.26
CA GLY A 40 -1.91 2.97 -10.71
C GLY A 40 -2.25 3.96 -9.58
N GLY A 41 -2.09 3.58 -8.31
CA GLY A 41 -2.34 4.44 -7.15
C GLY A 41 -1.33 5.58 -6.93
N ALA A 42 -0.45 5.84 -7.90
CA ALA A 42 0.56 6.89 -7.86
C ALA A 42 0.61 7.76 -9.13
N HIS A 43 -0.47 7.81 -9.92
CA HIS A 43 -0.59 8.79 -11.02
C HIS A 43 -1.26 10.07 -10.50
N ASN A 44 -0.45 10.94 -9.89
CA ASN A 44 -0.77 12.36 -9.75
C ASN A 44 -0.02 13.11 -10.86
N ASP A 45 -0.30 12.80 -12.13
CA ASP A 45 0.24 13.59 -13.23
C ASP A 45 -0.57 14.89 -13.31
N LYS A 46 -0.07 15.95 -12.67
CA LYS A 46 -0.51 17.32 -13.02
C LYS A 46 0.11 17.75 -14.35
N THR A 47 0.02 16.92 -15.38
CA THR A 47 0.50 17.21 -16.73
C THR A 47 -0.53 16.74 -17.75
N SER A 48 -1.61 17.50 -17.86
CA SER A 48 -2.40 17.57 -19.10
C SER A 48 -3.03 18.95 -19.18
N ASN A 49 -2.29 19.82 -19.88
CA ASN A 49 -2.69 21.06 -20.56
C ASN A 49 -3.72 21.98 -19.89
#